data_AF-A0A150WMJ5-F1
#
_entry.id   AF-A0A150WMJ5-F1
#
_cell.length_a   1.000
_cell.length_b   1.000
_cell.length_c   1.000
_cell.angle_alpha   90.00
_cell.angle_beta   90.00
_cell.angle_gamma   90.00
#
_symmetry.space_group_name_H-M   'P 1'
#
loop_
_entity.id
_entity.type
_entity.pdbx_description
1 polymer ?
#
loop_
_entity_poly.entity_id
_entity_poly.type
_entity_poly.pdbx_seq_one_letter_code
_entity_poly.pdbx_strand_id
1 'polypeptide(L)'
;MARFFWIILTLFSPSAFAHVKWFTRESFAKPPITFADLNTPTFWNLFVLSMFTLASLVWLDRRLESWGTYRKMNEYFDQFTSRATLILRVFTGASILLSWQVDSMIAPELHLYSSGWGWYQFALALLLLFRVTTPVAGAGMVVLYIFAATQYGIYHLLDYVVYLAIGIFLFLSNSTDKRIKDLRIPVLYSGLGFSLCWVAMEKLFFPNWGLDVLQQQPALTMGLPPEFFLMACAFVEMSLGYLLIICLLQRPLALVITIVFFTTTAFFGKTEVVGHTLLHGALLVFVVVGQRGTYQPPIAFHKNLGLRMAFASVNFAILFALLAYPYHRLSQQAYDKHQHMMQEAHGHAEESHSDGSR
;
A
#
# COMPACT_ATOMS: atom_id res chain seq x y z
N MET A 1 14.95 -19.69 -0.99
CA MET A 1 14.21 -18.61 -0.29
C MET A 1 12.82 -18.37 -0.86
N ALA A 2 12.59 -18.32 -2.18
CA ALA A 2 11.25 -18.15 -2.77
C ALA A 2 10.22 -19.22 -2.34
N ARG A 3 10.61 -20.48 -2.21
CA ARG A 3 9.71 -21.57 -1.78
C ARG A 3 9.24 -21.48 -0.32
N PHE A 4 9.98 -20.82 0.55
CA PHE A 4 9.63 -20.65 1.96
C PHE A 4 8.58 -19.55 2.17
N PHE A 5 8.58 -18.53 1.30
CA PHE A 5 7.57 -17.47 1.29
C PHE A 5 6.17 -18.00 0.91
N TRP A 6 6.13 -18.95 -0.04
CA TRP A 6 4.87 -19.56 -0.48
C TRP A 6 4.22 -20.50 0.55
N ILE A 7 5.03 -21.24 1.32
CA ILE A 7 4.51 -22.19 2.33
C ILE A 7 3.90 -21.47 3.53
N ILE A 8 4.38 -20.28 3.88
CA ILE A 8 3.83 -19.48 4.98
C ILE A 8 2.49 -18.84 4.59
N LEU A 9 2.28 -18.52 3.30
CA LEU A 9 1.05 -17.92 2.79
C LEU A 9 -0.16 -18.88 2.76
N THR A 10 0.07 -20.19 2.69
CA THR A 10 -1.01 -21.19 2.57
C THR A 10 -1.46 -21.79 3.90
N LEU A 11 -0.70 -21.61 5.00
CA LEU A 11 -0.91 -22.37 6.24
C LEU A 11 -1.62 -21.58 7.37
N PHE A 12 -1.96 -20.31 7.15
CA PHE A 12 -2.67 -19.51 8.15
C PHE A 12 -3.79 -18.69 7.51
N SER A 13 -4.98 -19.28 7.40
CA SER A 13 -6.20 -18.52 7.16
C SER A 13 -7.29 -18.95 8.15
N PRO A 14 -7.21 -18.49 9.41
CA PRO A 14 -8.40 -18.43 10.24
C PRO A 14 -9.47 -17.61 9.52
N SER A 15 -10.73 -17.98 9.77
CA SER A 15 -11.98 -17.31 9.44
C SER A 15 -11.83 -15.87 8.92
N ALA A 16 -11.98 -15.68 7.60
CA ALA A 16 -12.09 -14.34 7.04
C ALA A 16 -13.52 -13.87 7.33
N PHE A 17 -13.69 -13.11 8.41
CA PHE A 17 -14.93 -12.39 8.65
C PHE A 17 -15.19 -11.43 7.49
N ALA A 18 -16.44 -11.05 7.25
CA ALA A 18 -16.77 -10.02 6.25
C ALA A 18 -15.92 -8.76 6.51
N HIS A 19 -14.90 -8.53 5.68
CA HIS A 19 -14.02 -7.38 5.84
C HIS A 19 -14.67 -6.18 5.15
N VAL A 20 -14.39 -4.99 5.66
CA VAL A 20 -14.94 -3.74 5.13
C VAL A 20 -13.73 -2.98 4.63
N LYS A 21 -13.69 -2.60 3.36
CA LYS A 21 -12.70 -1.62 2.87
C LYS A 21 -13.16 -0.24 3.31
N TRP A 22 -12.25 0.73 3.34
CA TRP A 22 -12.45 2.05 3.97
C TRP A 22 -13.79 2.73 3.66
N PHE A 23 -14.34 2.49 2.46
CA PHE A 23 -15.54 3.16 1.95
C PHE A 23 -16.63 2.21 1.44
N THR A 24 -16.41 0.89 1.50
CA THR A 24 -17.37 -0.11 1.02
C THR A 24 -17.44 -1.29 1.97
N ARG A 25 -18.67 -1.73 2.26
CA ARG A 25 -18.87 -3.04 2.88
C ARG A 25 -18.49 -4.06 1.81
N GLU A 26 -17.40 -4.83 1.99
CA GLU A 26 -17.03 -5.85 1.02
C GLU A 26 -18.17 -6.89 1.02
N SER A 27 -19.11 -6.72 0.11
CA SER A 27 -19.92 -7.85 -0.29
C SER A 27 -19.10 -8.54 -1.37
N PHE A 28 -18.57 -9.72 -1.07
CA PHE A 28 -18.20 -10.69 -2.11
C PHE A 28 -19.47 -11.19 -2.83
N ALA A 29 -20.43 -10.30 -3.08
CA ALA A 29 -21.69 -10.56 -3.78
C ALA A 29 -21.46 -10.72 -5.28
N LYS A 30 -20.35 -10.18 -5.80
CA LYS A 30 -19.91 -10.38 -7.18
C LYS A 30 -18.52 -11.03 -7.18
N PRO A 31 -18.27 -11.98 -8.09
CA PRO A 31 -16.94 -12.57 -8.25
C PRO A 31 -15.94 -11.52 -8.73
N PRO A 32 -14.63 -11.72 -8.47
CA PRO A 32 -13.60 -10.94 -9.13
C PRO A 32 -13.72 -11.12 -10.65
N ILE A 33 -13.45 -10.06 -11.41
CA ILE A 33 -13.46 -10.15 -12.86
C ILE A 33 -12.28 -10.98 -13.36
N THR A 34 -12.44 -11.66 -14.48
CA THR A 34 -11.40 -12.54 -15.04
C THR A 34 -10.39 -11.77 -15.89
N PHE A 35 -9.28 -12.42 -16.22
CA PHE A 35 -8.34 -11.89 -17.23
C PHE A 35 -8.98 -11.70 -18.61
N ALA A 36 -10.00 -12.50 -18.95
CA ALA A 36 -10.73 -12.35 -20.20
C ALA A 36 -11.56 -11.05 -20.19
N ASP A 37 -12.16 -10.70 -19.06
CA ASP A 37 -12.91 -9.47 -18.89
C ASP A 37 -12.01 -8.23 -18.93
N LEU A 38 -10.77 -8.34 -18.43
CA LEU A 38 -9.77 -7.28 -18.52
C LEU A 38 -9.24 -7.06 -19.95
N ASN A 39 -9.46 -7.99 -20.89
CA ASN A 39 -8.95 -7.92 -22.25
C ASN A 39 -9.74 -6.91 -23.12
N THR A 40 -9.71 -5.65 -22.73
CA THR A 40 -10.39 -4.54 -23.42
C THR A 40 -9.38 -3.60 -24.09
N PRO A 41 -9.79 -2.86 -25.13
CA PRO A 41 -8.93 -1.83 -25.74
C PRO A 41 -8.48 -0.78 -24.73
N THR A 42 -9.36 -0.38 -23.81
CA THR A 42 -9.04 0.60 -22.75
C THR A 42 -7.91 0.12 -21.86
N PHE A 43 -7.96 -1.14 -21.42
CA PHE A 43 -6.92 -1.76 -20.60
C PHE A 43 -5.56 -1.72 -21.30
N TRP A 44 -5.50 -2.21 -22.55
CA TRP A 44 -4.24 -2.25 -23.30
C TRP A 44 -3.70 -0.86 -23.63
N ASN A 45 -4.57 0.10 -23.95
CA ASN A 45 -4.17 1.49 -24.17
C ASN A 45 -3.55 2.10 -22.92
N LEU A 46 -4.17 1.92 -21.75
CA LEU A 46 -3.62 2.40 -20.48
C LEU A 46 -2.33 1.68 -20.10
N PHE A 47 -2.26 0.36 -20.31
CA PHE A 47 -1.06 -0.44 -20.05
C PHE A 47 0.14 0.03 -20.89
N VAL A 48 -0.05 0.19 -22.21
CA VAL A 48 0.99 0.70 -23.12
C VAL A 48 1.34 2.14 -22.80
N LEU A 49 0.35 2.98 -22.47
CA LEU A 49 0.57 4.36 -22.04
C LEU A 49 1.41 4.42 -20.76
N SER A 50 1.14 3.58 -19.77
CA SER A 50 1.95 3.45 -18.56
C SER A 50 3.39 3.05 -18.90
N MET A 51 3.60 2.04 -19.74
CA MET A 51 4.94 1.62 -20.18
C MET A 51 5.70 2.77 -20.86
N PHE A 52 5.05 3.50 -21.76
CA PHE A 52 5.64 4.65 -22.45
C PHE A 52 5.93 5.81 -21.50
N THR A 53 5.01 6.08 -20.57
CA THR A 53 5.16 7.12 -19.55
C THR A 53 6.35 6.81 -18.65
N LEU A 54 6.49 5.57 -18.18
CA LEU A 54 7.63 5.15 -17.36
C LEU A 54 8.97 5.30 -18.08
N ALA A 55 9.06 4.91 -19.36
CA ALA A 55 10.24 5.17 -20.17
C ALA A 55 10.53 6.68 -20.27
N SER A 56 9.50 7.48 -20.52
CA SER A 56 9.62 8.94 -20.63
C SER A 56 10.07 9.59 -19.32
N LEU A 57 9.61 9.07 -18.17
CA LEU A 57 10.02 9.53 -16.85
C LEU A 57 11.50 9.24 -16.55
N VAL A 58 12.06 8.14 -17.06
CA VAL A 58 13.52 7.89 -16.98
C VAL A 58 14.30 8.93 -17.77
N TRP A 59 13.80 9.30 -18.96
CA TRP A 59 14.39 10.39 -19.73
C TRP A 59 14.27 11.74 -19.01
N LEU A 60 13.11 12.01 -18.41
CA LEU A 60 12.83 13.24 -17.65
C LEU A 60 13.73 13.35 -16.41
N ASP A 61 13.89 12.27 -15.66
CA ASP A 61 14.77 12.20 -14.47
C ASP A 61 16.20 12.64 -14.83
N ARG A 62 16.76 12.10 -15.90
CA ARG A 62 18.08 12.52 -16.42
C ARG A 62 18.13 14.00 -16.82
N ARG A 63 17.03 14.55 -17.37
CA ARG A 63 16.95 15.98 -17.72
C ARG A 63 16.87 16.84 -16.46
N LEU A 64 16.13 16.42 -15.45
CA LEU A 64 16.02 17.13 -14.17
C LEU A 64 17.36 17.17 -13.44
N GLU A 65 18.16 16.11 -13.46
CA GLU A 65 19.51 16.09 -12.85
C GLU A 65 20.46 17.18 -13.42
N SER A 66 20.30 17.54 -14.69
CA SER A 66 21.05 18.62 -15.32
C SER A 66 20.53 20.02 -14.99
N TRP A 67 19.31 20.13 -14.44
CA TRP A 67 18.68 21.42 -14.15
C TRP A 67 19.17 21.99 -12.82
N GLY A 68 19.81 23.17 -12.86
CA GLY A 68 20.42 23.79 -11.69
C GLY A 68 19.43 24.07 -10.54
N THR A 69 18.19 24.46 -10.84
CA THR A 69 17.16 24.70 -9.81
C THR A 69 16.80 23.41 -9.07
N TYR A 70 16.59 22.32 -9.81
CA TYR A 70 16.29 21.01 -9.22
C TYR A 70 17.43 20.54 -8.30
N ARG A 71 18.68 20.74 -8.73
CA ARG A 71 19.86 20.43 -7.90
C ARG A 71 19.89 21.23 -6.60
N LYS A 72 19.65 22.55 -6.66
CA LYS A 72 19.58 23.41 -5.47
C LYS A 72 18.47 22.98 -4.50
N MET A 73 17.30 22.61 -5.03
CA MET A 73 16.21 22.09 -4.21
C MET A 73 16.59 20.78 -3.52
N ASN A 74 17.23 19.85 -4.24
CA ASN A 74 17.72 18.60 -3.65
C ASN A 74 18.73 18.88 -2.53
N GLU A 75 19.71 19.75 -2.78
CA GLU A 75 20.72 20.14 -1.78
C GLU A 75 20.10 20.81 -0.54
N TYR A 76 19.06 21.62 -0.71
CA TYR A 76 18.32 22.20 0.41
C TYR A 76 17.68 21.12 1.28
N PHE A 77 16.98 20.17 0.66
CA PHE A 77 16.27 19.14 1.41
C PHE A 77 17.21 18.08 2.00
N ASP A 78 18.36 17.82 1.38
CA ASP A 78 19.38 16.88 1.89
C ASP A 78 19.80 17.23 3.33
N GLN A 79 19.73 18.51 3.72
CA GLN A 79 19.99 18.99 5.09
C GLN A 79 19.05 18.37 6.14
N PHE A 80 17.87 17.90 5.73
CA PHE A 80 16.87 17.29 6.60
C PHE A 80 16.93 15.76 6.64
N THR A 81 17.84 15.12 5.89
CA THR A 81 17.98 13.65 5.86
C THR A 81 18.12 13.04 7.27
N SER A 82 18.84 13.72 8.16
CA SER A 82 19.03 13.32 9.56
C SER A 82 17.72 13.26 10.36
N ARG A 83 16.68 13.97 9.92
CA ARG A 83 15.35 14.02 10.55
C ARG A 83 14.42 12.89 10.11
N ALA A 84 14.78 12.07 9.11
CA ALA A 84 13.91 11.01 8.59
C ALA A 84 13.34 10.09 9.68
N THR A 85 14.16 9.69 10.65
CA THR A 85 13.70 8.86 11.78
C THR A 85 12.75 9.62 12.72
N LEU A 86 12.99 10.90 12.95
CA LEU A 86 12.08 11.72 13.76
C LEU A 86 10.72 11.88 13.09
N ILE A 87 10.72 12.14 11.78
CA ILE A 87 9.49 12.25 10.97
C ILE A 87 8.65 10.99 11.11
N LEU A 88 9.23 9.81 10.82
CA LEU A 88 8.47 8.57 10.96
C LEU A 88 8.01 8.29 12.39
N ARG A 89 8.80 8.63 13.42
CA ARG A 89 8.34 8.49 14.81
C ARG A 89 7.11 9.34 15.10
N VAL A 90 7.10 10.59 14.67
CA VAL A 90 5.97 11.51 14.87
C VAL A 90 4.73 11.01 14.14
N PHE A 91 4.84 10.68 12.86
CA PHE A 91 3.69 10.23 12.06
C PHE A 91 3.20 8.84 12.47
N THR A 92 4.09 7.93 12.88
CA THR A 92 3.69 6.62 13.44
C THR A 92 2.97 6.80 14.76
N GLY A 93 3.50 7.64 15.66
CA GLY A 93 2.85 7.94 16.94
C GLY A 93 1.48 8.59 16.75
N ALA A 94 1.37 9.56 15.84
CA ALA A 94 0.10 10.19 15.50
C ALA A 94 -0.89 9.17 14.91
N SER A 95 -0.46 8.34 13.96
CA SER A 95 -1.32 7.35 13.32
C SER A 95 -1.89 6.34 14.32
N ILE A 96 -1.07 5.77 15.21
CA ILE A 96 -1.55 4.77 16.17
C ILE A 96 -2.39 5.39 17.31
N LEU A 97 -2.18 6.67 17.64
CA LEU A 97 -3.07 7.41 18.54
C LEU A 97 -4.42 7.70 17.88
N LEU A 98 -4.43 8.03 16.59
CA LEU A 98 -5.66 8.17 15.82
C LEU A 98 -6.41 6.84 15.74
N SER A 99 -5.73 5.73 15.44
CA SER A 99 -6.32 4.38 15.46
C SER A 99 -6.87 4.03 16.85
N TRP A 100 -6.14 4.33 17.92
CA TRP A 100 -6.62 4.16 19.29
C TRP A 100 -7.91 4.95 19.57
N GLN A 101 -8.00 6.19 19.09
CA GLN A 101 -9.16 7.06 19.29
C GLN A 101 -10.43 6.60 18.55
N VAL A 102 -10.29 5.83 17.47
CA VAL A 102 -11.41 5.33 16.65
C VAL A 102 -11.62 3.82 16.81
N ASP A 103 -11.03 3.22 17.83
CA ASP A 103 -11.09 1.78 18.12
C ASP A 103 -10.70 0.87 16.93
N SER A 104 -9.68 1.30 16.18
CA SER A 104 -9.12 0.56 15.06
C SER A 104 -7.68 0.11 15.30
N MET A 105 -7.24 -0.88 14.53
CA MET A 105 -5.91 -1.46 14.54
C MET A 105 -5.19 -1.04 13.26
N ILE A 106 -4.16 -0.22 13.33
CA ILE A 106 -3.28 0.12 12.16
C ILE A 106 -3.99 0.96 11.08
N ALA A 107 -5.13 0.52 10.57
CA ALA A 107 -5.95 1.16 9.53
C ALA A 107 -7.40 1.35 10.06
N PRO A 108 -8.18 2.32 9.52
CA PRO A 108 -9.48 2.74 10.11
C PRO A 108 -10.56 1.64 10.15
N GLU A 109 -10.51 0.70 9.22
CA GLU A 109 -11.47 -0.38 9.00
C GLU A 109 -11.17 -1.66 9.80
N LEU A 110 -9.95 -1.80 10.32
CA LEU A 110 -9.54 -2.96 11.10
C LEU A 110 -9.99 -2.78 12.56
N HIS A 111 -11.24 -3.16 12.86
CA HIS A 111 -11.82 -2.95 14.19
C HIS A 111 -11.17 -3.77 15.33
N LEU A 112 -10.88 -3.14 16.47
CA LEU A 112 -10.29 -3.83 17.61
C LEU A 112 -11.21 -4.93 18.18
N TYR A 113 -10.68 -6.14 18.32
CA TYR A 113 -11.37 -7.25 19.01
C TYR A 113 -11.32 -7.14 20.53
N SER A 114 -10.30 -6.46 21.07
CA SER A 114 -10.15 -6.25 22.50
C SER A 114 -9.49 -4.91 22.80
N SER A 115 -9.90 -4.30 23.91
CA SER A 115 -9.33 -3.02 24.38
C SER A 115 -7.83 -3.12 24.69
N GLY A 116 -7.32 -4.32 24.97
CA GLY A 116 -5.89 -4.57 25.21
C GLY A 116 -5.01 -4.17 24.03
N TRP A 117 -5.46 -4.41 22.79
CA TRP A 117 -4.73 -4.00 21.59
C TRP A 117 -4.77 -2.49 21.36
N GLY A 118 -5.85 -1.82 21.79
CA GLY A 118 -5.90 -0.35 21.86
C GLY A 118 -4.81 0.19 22.79
N TRP A 119 -4.78 -0.29 24.04
CA TRP A 119 -3.76 0.11 25.02
C TRP A 119 -2.34 -0.25 24.60
N TYR A 120 -2.17 -1.35 23.85
CA TYR A 120 -0.89 -1.70 23.24
C TYR A 120 -0.43 -0.63 22.24
N GLN A 121 -1.30 -0.21 21.30
CA GLN A 121 -1.00 0.89 20.37
C GLN A 121 -0.67 2.19 21.11
N PHE A 122 -1.41 2.52 22.17
CA PHE A 122 -1.13 3.67 23.01
C PHE A 122 0.26 3.58 23.67
N ALA A 123 0.63 2.42 24.22
CA ALA A 123 1.95 2.21 24.79
C ALA A 123 3.07 2.35 23.74
N LEU A 124 2.87 1.85 22.51
CA LEU A 124 3.81 2.07 21.42
C LEU A 124 3.99 3.56 21.10
N ALA A 125 2.91 4.36 21.15
CA ALA A 125 2.99 5.81 20.95
C ALA A 125 3.90 6.48 21.99
N LEU A 126 3.80 6.07 23.26
CA LEU A 126 4.69 6.55 24.32
C LEU A 126 6.15 6.13 24.08
N LEU A 127 6.39 4.89 23.62
CA LEU A 127 7.73 4.44 23.25
C LEU A 127 8.33 5.25 22.10
N LEU A 128 7.51 5.79 21.19
CA LEU A 128 8.00 6.63 20.09
C LEU A 128 8.45 8.03 20.54
N LEU A 129 8.13 8.47 21.76
CA LEU A 129 8.60 9.74 22.32
C LEU A 129 10.11 9.77 22.57
N PHE A 130 10.72 8.62 22.89
CA PHE A 130 12.14 8.52 23.15
C PHE A 130 12.88 7.80 22.02
N ARG A 131 14.06 8.34 21.66
CA ARG A 131 14.90 7.77 20.60
C ARG A 131 15.39 6.36 20.96
N VAL A 132 15.69 6.13 22.23
CA VAL A 132 16.24 4.86 22.72
C VAL A 132 15.24 3.71 22.58
N THR A 133 13.95 3.99 22.79
CA THR A 133 12.85 3.00 22.72
C THR A 133 12.25 2.83 21.33
N THR A 134 12.69 3.62 20.34
CA THR A 134 12.18 3.55 18.96
C THR A 134 12.29 2.15 18.33
N PRO A 135 13.39 1.38 18.51
CA PRO A 135 13.47 0.02 18.00
C PRO A 135 12.40 -0.92 18.58
N VAL A 136 12.10 -0.78 19.88
CA VAL A 136 11.07 -1.57 20.56
C VAL A 136 9.69 -1.23 19.98
N ALA A 137 9.40 0.05 19.76
CA ALA A 137 8.17 0.46 19.08
C ALA A 137 8.08 -0.09 17.65
N GLY A 138 9.19 -0.09 16.91
CA GLY A 138 9.27 -0.68 15.57
C GLY A 138 8.98 -2.18 15.56
N ALA A 139 9.55 -2.93 16.50
CA ALA A 139 9.21 -4.34 16.69
C ALA A 139 7.73 -4.53 17.05
N GLY A 140 7.17 -3.65 17.89
CA GLY A 140 5.75 -3.68 18.23
C GLY A 140 4.82 -3.43 17.05
N MET A 141 5.20 -2.53 16.12
CA MET A 141 4.47 -2.34 14.86
C MET A 141 4.49 -3.60 13.98
N VAL A 142 5.61 -4.33 13.94
CA VAL A 142 5.69 -5.62 13.22
C VAL A 142 4.77 -6.65 13.87
N VAL A 143 4.74 -6.73 15.20
CA VAL A 143 3.83 -7.62 15.95
C VAL A 143 2.37 -7.27 15.66
N LEU A 144 2.00 -5.99 15.67
CA LEU A 144 0.66 -5.53 15.32
C LEU A 144 0.27 -5.96 13.91
N TYR A 145 1.16 -5.76 12.92
CA TYR A 145 0.89 -6.16 11.54
C TYR A 145 0.68 -7.68 11.41
N ILE A 146 1.55 -8.49 12.04
CA ILE A 146 1.43 -9.94 12.03
C ILE A 146 0.12 -10.37 12.71
N PHE A 147 -0.20 -9.78 13.86
CA PHE A 147 -1.44 -10.07 14.56
C PHE A 147 -2.65 -9.72 13.69
N ALA A 148 -2.70 -8.51 13.10
CA ALA A 148 -3.73 -8.13 12.15
C ALA A 148 -3.84 -9.16 11.00
N ALA A 149 -2.72 -9.60 10.42
CA ALA A 149 -2.72 -10.62 9.36
C ALA A 149 -3.35 -11.95 9.80
N THR A 150 -3.23 -12.33 11.08
CA THR A 150 -3.92 -13.52 11.61
C THR A 150 -5.42 -13.34 11.81
N GLN A 151 -5.88 -12.10 12.02
CA GLN A 151 -7.29 -11.80 12.28
C GLN A 151 -8.08 -11.48 10.99
N TYR A 152 -7.50 -10.68 10.08
CA TYR A 152 -8.16 -10.24 8.85
C TYR A 152 -7.66 -10.97 7.59
N GLY A 153 -6.72 -11.90 7.75
CA GLY A 153 -6.16 -12.67 6.66
C GLY A 153 -5.08 -11.92 5.87
N ILE A 154 -4.10 -12.67 5.39
CA ILE A 154 -2.95 -12.09 4.70
C ILE A 154 -3.33 -11.38 3.40
N TYR A 155 -4.35 -11.87 2.67
CA TYR A 155 -4.83 -11.25 1.42
C TYR A 155 -5.23 -9.79 1.65
N HIS A 156 -5.98 -9.50 2.72
CA HIS A 156 -6.41 -8.16 3.08
C HIS A 156 -5.24 -7.31 3.62
N LEU A 157 -4.33 -7.91 4.40
CA LEU A 157 -3.18 -7.18 4.95
C LEU A 157 -2.10 -6.82 3.91
N LEU A 158 -2.10 -7.41 2.72
CA LEU A 158 -1.15 -7.07 1.66
C LEU A 158 -1.29 -5.60 1.19
N ASP A 159 -2.47 -5.00 1.32
CA ASP A 159 -2.71 -3.57 1.12
C ASP A 159 -1.87 -2.72 2.08
N TYR A 160 -1.60 -3.23 3.28
CA TYR A 160 -1.00 -2.50 4.40
C TYR A 160 0.48 -2.85 4.64
N VAL A 161 1.18 -3.46 3.68
CA VAL A 161 2.61 -3.81 3.78
C VAL A 161 3.49 -2.60 4.14
N VAL A 162 3.08 -1.37 3.79
CA VAL A 162 3.75 -0.14 4.24
C VAL A 162 3.90 -0.07 5.77
N TYR A 163 2.93 -0.54 6.55
CA TYR A 163 2.99 -0.53 8.01
C TYR A 163 4.07 -1.49 8.53
N LEU A 164 4.17 -2.68 7.93
CA LEU A 164 5.26 -3.62 8.21
C LEU A 164 6.62 -3.00 7.87
N ALA A 165 6.74 -2.34 6.71
CA ALA A 165 7.96 -1.68 6.28
C ALA A 165 8.38 -0.54 7.23
N ILE A 166 7.43 0.23 7.75
CA ILE A 166 7.68 1.27 8.77
C ILE A 166 8.10 0.66 10.11
N GLY A 167 7.48 -0.45 10.52
CA GLY A 167 7.90 -1.20 11.70
C GLY A 167 9.37 -1.65 11.60
N ILE A 168 9.74 -2.23 10.46
CA ILE A 168 11.13 -2.63 10.16
C ILE A 168 12.05 -1.39 10.12
N PHE A 169 11.63 -0.29 9.49
CA PHE A 169 12.40 0.95 9.46
C PHE A 169 12.75 1.42 10.88
N LEU A 170 11.75 1.48 11.76
CA LEU A 170 11.90 1.96 13.13
C LEU A 170 12.71 0.98 13.98
N PHE A 171 12.51 -0.33 13.79
CA PHE A 171 13.29 -1.38 14.44
C PHE A 171 14.79 -1.23 14.17
N LEU A 172 15.17 -0.98 12.91
CA LEU A 172 16.57 -0.84 12.50
C LEU A 172 17.16 0.56 12.79
N SER A 173 16.39 1.49 13.38
CA SER A 173 16.76 2.91 13.46
C SER A 173 18.02 3.21 14.27
N ASN A 174 18.28 2.44 15.32
CA ASN A 174 19.44 2.56 16.21
C ASN A 174 20.51 1.49 15.97
N SER A 175 20.44 0.75 14.86
CA SER A 175 21.48 -0.24 14.54
C SER A 175 22.87 0.43 14.44
N THR A 176 23.86 -0.19 15.07
CA THR A 176 25.27 0.22 15.00
C THR A 176 25.92 -0.19 13.67
N ASP A 177 25.42 -1.26 13.04
CA ASP A 177 25.84 -1.67 11.72
C ASP A 177 25.20 -0.77 10.66
N LYS A 178 26.04 0.00 9.97
CA LYS A 178 25.64 0.90 8.90
C LYS A 178 24.92 0.16 7.76
N ARG A 179 25.35 -1.05 7.39
CA ARG A 179 24.72 -1.81 6.29
C ARG A 179 23.27 -2.16 6.63
N ILE A 180 23.04 -2.60 7.86
CA ILE A 180 21.69 -2.90 8.36
C ILE A 180 20.85 -1.62 8.45
N LYS A 181 21.44 -0.53 8.95
CA LYS A 181 20.75 0.75 9.08
C LYS A 181 20.36 1.36 7.72
N ASP A 182 21.14 1.13 6.67
CA ASP A 182 20.87 1.64 5.33
C ASP A 182 19.72 0.88 4.64
N LEU A 183 19.39 -0.35 5.08
CA LEU A 183 18.22 -1.12 4.58
C LEU A 183 16.86 -0.45 4.87
N ARG A 184 16.81 0.46 5.84
CA ARG A 184 15.58 1.17 6.22
C ARG A 184 14.92 1.88 5.05
N ILE A 185 15.72 2.54 4.21
CA ILE A 185 15.24 3.31 3.07
C ILE A 185 14.63 2.41 1.99
N PRO A 186 15.34 1.41 1.42
CA PRO A 186 14.75 0.54 0.40
C PRO A 186 13.57 -0.29 0.92
N VAL A 187 13.57 -0.70 2.19
CA VAL A 187 12.41 -1.38 2.79
C VAL A 187 11.18 -0.47 2.76
N LEU A 188 11.32 0.81 3.13
CA LEU A 188 10.23 1.77 3.14
C LEU A 188 9.70 2.05 1.72
N TYR A 189 10.59 2.27 0.74
CA TYR A 189 10.22 2.45 -0.67
C TYR A 189 9.50 1.22 -1.22
N SER A 190 10.04 0.03 -0.96
CA SER A 190 9.46 -1.22 -1.46
C SER A 190 8.12 -1.53 -0.81
N GLY A 191 7.99 -1.27 0.49
CA GLY A 191 6.73 -1.50 1.22
C GLY A 191 5.61 -0.58 0.78
N LEU A 192 5.86 0.73 0.71
CA LEU A 192 4.86 1.68 0.20
C LEU A 192 4.56 1.43 -1.28
N GLY A 193 5.58 1.19 -2.10
CA GLY A 193 5.41 0.90 -3.51
C GLY A 193 4.61 -0.38 -3.76
N PHE A 194 4.86 -1.45 -2.98
CA PHE A 194 4.08 -2.68 -3.03
C PHE A 194 2.62 -2.45 -2.64
N SER A 195 2.36 -1.76 -1.51
CA SER A 195 1.01 -1.43 -1.08
C SER A 195 0.21 -0.72 -2.18
N LEU A 196 0.80 0.28 -2.86
CA LEU A 196 0.16 0.96 -3.98
C LEU A 196 -0.11 0.04 -5.17
N CYS A 197 0.87 -0.78 -5.56
CA CYS A 197 0.69 -1.74 -6.65
C CYS A 197 -0.39 -2.78 -6.34
N TRP A 198 -0.50 -3.19 -5.07
CA TRP A 198 -1.49 -4.17 -4.63
C TRP A 198 -2.92 -3.60 -4.65
N VAL A 199 -3.11 -2.39 -4.10
CA VAL A 199 -4.38 -1.67 -4.15
C VAL A 199 -4.79 -1.30 -5.59
N ALA A 200 -3.81 -1.10 -6.49
CA ALA A 200 -4.10 -0.95 -7.91
C ALA A 200 -4.72 -2.21 -8.53
N MET A 201 -4.27 -3.41 -8.14
CA MET A 201 -4.87 -4.66 -8.62
C MET A 201 -6.32 -4.81 -8.13
N GLU A 202 -6.65 -4.31 -6.93
CA GLU A 202 -8.03 -4.29 -6.43
C GLU A 202 -8.97 -3.55 -7.37
N LYS A 203 -8.57 -2.36 -7.85
CA LYS A 203 -9.37 -1.57 -8.79
C LYS A 203 -9.58 -2.27 -10.12
N LEU A 204 -8.66 -3.16 -10.52
CA LEU A 204 -8.78 -3.96 -11.73
C LEU A 204 -9.66 -5.19 -11.54
N PHE A 205 -9.45 -5.97 -10.47
CA PHE A 205 -10.13 -7.25 -10.27
C PHE A 205 -11.46 -7.16 -9.51
N PHE A 206 -11.65 -6.12 -8.70
CA PHE A 206 -12.91 -5.79 -8.02
C PHE A 206 -13.38 -4.37 -8.33
N PRO A 207 -13.66 -4.04 -9.60
CA PRO A 207 -14.05 -2.69 -9.99
C PRO A 207 -15.34 -2.22 -9.30
N ASN A 208 -16.24 -3.15 -8.95
CA ASN A 208 -17.48 -2.82 -8.25
C ASN A 208 -17.25 -2.05 -6.94
N TRP A 209 -16.23 -2.41 -6.16
CA TRP A 209 -15.93 -1.71 -4.91
C TRP A 209 -15.53 -0.25 -5.17
N GLY A 210 -14.70 0.00 -6.18
CA GLY A 210 -14.34 1.35 -6.57
C GLY A 210 -15.51 2.12 -7.18
N LEU A 211 -16.35 1.45 -7.99
CA LEU A 211 -17.53 2.07 -8.60
C LEU A 211 -18.57 2.50 -7.55
N ASP A 212 -18.76 1.72 -6.48
CA ASP A 212 -19.65 2.09 -5.37
C ASP A 212 -19.17 3.38 -4.67
N VAL A 213 -17.84 3.55 -4.52
CA VAL A 213 -17.26 4.80 -4.00
C VAL A 213 -17.50 5.97 -4.95
N LEU A 214 -17.32 5.76 -6.26
CA LEU A 214 -17.55 6.79 -7.27
C LEU A 214 -19.03 7.17 -7.40
N GLN A 215 -19.96 6.25 -7.12
CA GLN A 215 -21.39 6.57 -7.04
C GLN A 215 -21.70 7.47 -5.84
N GLN A 216 -21.02 7.25 -4.71
CA GLN A 216 -21.17 8.10 -3.52
C GLN A 216 -20.48 9.47 -3.68
N GLN A 217 -19.38 9.53 -4.43
CA GLN A 217 -18.62 10.75 -4.68
C GLN A 217 -18.35 10.98 -6.18
N PRO A 218 -19.38 11.31 -6.99
CA PRO A 218 -19.23 11.43 -8.46
C PRO A 218 -18.26 12.55 -8.88
N ALA A 219 -18.08 13.57 -8.04
CA ALA A 219 -17.16 14.67 -8.29
C ALA A 219 -15.71 14.22 -8.50
N LEU A 220 -15.32 13.05 -7.96
CA LEU A 220 -13.98 12.48 -8.11
C LEU A 220 -13.62 12.18 -9.57
N THR A 221 -14.60 11.82 -10.41
CA THR A 221 -14.33 11.46 -11.81
C THR A 221 -14.02 12.69 -12.67
N MET A 222 -14.26 13.91 -12.18
CA MET A 222 -14.07 15.16 -12.93
C MET A 222 -14.77 15.16 -14.29
N GLY A 223 -15.93 14.48 -14.38
CA GLY A 223 -16.73 14.36 -15.61
C GLY A 223 -16.31 13.20 -16.53
N LEU A 224 -15.30 12.41 -16.17
CA LEU A 224 -14.94 11.19 -16.90
C LEU A 224 -15.91 10.04 -16.60
N PRO A 225 -16.09 9.08 -17.53
CA PRO A 225 -16.84 7.86 -17.26
C PRO A 225 -16.24 7.09 -16.07
N PRO A 226 -17.04 6.66 -15.07
CA PRO A 226 -16.53 6.06 -13.83
C PRO A 226 -15.65 4.81 -14.06
N GLU A 227 -16.03 3.93 -14.99
CA GLU A 227 -15.25 2.72 -15.30
C GLU A 227 -13.88 3.05 -15.91
N PHE A 228 -13.84 4.01 -16.84
CA PHE A 228 -12.58 4.50 -17.40
C PHE A 228 -11.71 5.15 -16.33
N PHE A 229 -12.31 6.04 -15.52
CA PHE A 229 -11.61 6.73 -14.45
C PHE A 229 -11.01 5.75 -13.44
N LEU A 230 -11.78 4.76 -12.99
CA LEU A 230 -11.31 3.76 -12.03
C LEU A 230 -10.14 2.94 -12.59
N MET A 231 -10.23 2.50 -13.84
CA MET A 231 -9.15 1.77 -14.51
C MET A 231 -7.91 2.66 -14.70
N ALA A 232 -8.09 3.94 -15.06
CA ALA A 232 -6.98 4.89 -15.15
C ALA A 232 -6.30 5.11 -13.79
N CYS A 233 -7.07 5.24 -12.71
CA CYS A 233 -6.54 5.30 -11.34
C CYS A 233 -5.72 4.06 -10.99
N ALA A 234 -6.17 2.87 -11.36
CA ALA A 234 -5.41 1.64 -11.16
C ALA A 234 -4.04 1.69 -11.84
N PHE A 235 -3.98 2.12 -13.10
CA PHE A 235 -2.71 2.25 -13.84
C PHE A 235 -1.82 3.36 -13.30
N VAL A 236 -2.39 4.46 -12.84
CA VAL A 236 -1.65 5.53 -12.15
C VAL A 236 -1.04 5.00 -10.86
N GLU A 237 -1.82 4.38 -9.97
CA GLU A 237 -1.34 3.82 -8.70
C GLU A 237 -0.28 2.74 -8.92
N MET A 238 -0.49 1.83 -9.88
CA MET A 238 0.49 0.81 -10.26
C MET A 238 1.80 1.43 -10.76
N SER A 239 1.71 2.51 -11.55
CA SER A 239 2.89 3.21 -12.06
C SER A 239 3.64 3.95 -10.95
N LEU A 240 2.92 4.65 -10.06
CA LEU A 240 3.50 5.36 -8.91
C LEU A 240 4.16 4.37 -7.93
N GLY A 241 3.49 3.26 -7.61
CA GLY A 241 4.03 2.21 -6.76
C GLY A 241 5.28 1.57 -7.35
N TYR A 242 5.26 1.26 -8.65
CA TYR A 242 6.43 0.73 -9.35
C TYR A 242 7.61 1.71 -9.37
N LEU A 243 7.36 3.00 -9.62
CA LEU A 243 8.40 4.05 -9.57
C LEU A 243 9.08 4.14 -8.20
N LEU A 244 8.32 3.96 -7.10
CA LEU A 244 8.88 3.87 -5.75
C LEU A 244 9.77 2.63 -5.59
N ILE A 245 9.32 1.46 -6.04
CA ILE A 245 10.10 0.20 -5.97
C ILE A 245 11.43 0.34 -6.71
N ILE A 246 11.44 0.93 -7.92
CA ILE A 246 12.67 1.17 -8.67
C ILE A 246 13.40 2.46 -8.25
N CYS A 247 12.87 3.17 -7.25
CA CYS A 247 13.46 4.36 -6.64
C CYS A 247 13.74 5.51 -7.63
N LEU A 248 12.84 5.73 -8.61
CA LEU A 248 12.93 6.78 -9.64
C LEU A 248 12.08 8.02 -9.25
N LEU A 249 12.59 9.24 -9.51
CA LEU A 249 11.88 10.51 -9.25
C LEU A 249 11.34 10.66 -7.82
N GLN A 250 12.07 10.17 -6.83
CA GLN A 250 11.61 10.03 -5.43
C GLN A 250 10.97 11.28 -4.82
N ARG A 251 11.64 12.44 -4.90
CA ARG A 251 11.17 13.68 -4.27
C ARG A 251 9.93 14.26 -5.00
N PRO A 252 9.95 14.44 -6.34
CA PRO A 252 8.74 14.84 -7.07
C PRO A 252 7.57 13.88 -6.86
N LEU A 253 7.83 12.58 -6.94
CA LEU A 253 6.82 11.54 -6.80
C LEU A 253 6.16 11.59 -5.42
N ALA A 254 6.96 11.70 -4.36
CA ALA A 254 6.44 11.79 -3.01
C ALA A 254 5.56 13.03 -2.78
N LEU A 255 5.92 14.17 -3.39
CA LEU A 255 5.10 15.38 -3.36
C LEU A 255 3.77 15.19 -4.10
N VAL A 256 3.81 14.63 -5.33
CA VAL A 256 2.60 14.37 -6.12
C VAL A 256 1.64 13.44 -5.39
N ILE A 257 2.14 12.31 -4.86
CA ILE A 257 1.31 11.37 -4.08
C ILE A 257 0.73 12.06 -2.84
N THR A 258 1.54 12.85 -2.12
CA THR A 258 1.07 13.60 -0.94
C THR A 258 -0.06 14.56 -1.29
N ILE A 259 0.04 15.29 -2.39
CA ILE A 259 -1.00 16.22 -2.86
C ILE A 259 -2.28 15.46 -3.21
N VAL A 260 -2.17 14.32 -3.90
CA VAL A 260 -3.33 13.50 -4.26
C VAL A 260 -4.06 13.01 -3.00
N PHE A 261 -3.33 12.42 -2.03
CA PHE A 261 -3.93 11.94 -0.77
C PHE A 261 -4.50 13.07 0.10
N PHE A 262 -3.87 14.25 0.08
CA PHE A 262 -4.42 15.41 0.77
C PHE A 262 -5.71 15.91 0.10
N THR A 263 -5.80 15.79 -1.22
CA THR A 263 -7.00 16.17 -1.97
C THR A 263 -8.15 15.19 -1.70
N THR A 264 -7.89 13.88 -1.66
CA THR A 264 -8.93 12.87 -1.33
C THR A 264 -9.44 13.03 0.11
N THR A 265 -8.60 13.49 1.03
CA THR A 265 -9.01 13.84 2.39
C THR A 265 -10.13 14.89 2.42
N ALA A 266 -10.16 15.84 1.47
CA ALA A 266 -11.24 16.82 1.38
C ALA A 266 -12.60 16.21 1.02
N PHE A 267 -12.63 15.04 0.37
CA PHE A 267 -13.87 14.33 0.00
C PHE A 267 -14.33 13.34 1.07
N PHE A 268 -13.39 12.59 1.67
CA PHE A 268 -13.71 11.47 2.56
C PHE A 268 -13.47 11.77 4.05
N GLY A 269 -12.90 12.93 4.37
CA GLY A 269 -12.81 13.46 5.73
C GLY A 269 -11.95 12.62 6.67
N LYS A 270 -12.47 12.34 7.87
CA LYS A 270 -11.69 11.77 8.98
C LYS A 270 -11.11 10.38 8.67
N THR A 271 -11.82 9.55 7.90
CA THR A 271 -11.37 8.20 7.54
C THR A 271 -10.05 8.25 6.78
N GLU A 272 -9.93 9.14 5.79
CA GLU A 272 -8.68 9.37 5.06
C GLU A 272 -7.57 9.88 5.97
N VAL A 273 -7.87 10.80 6.90
CA VAL A 273 -6.85 11.31 7.84
C VAL A 273 -6.27 10.17 8.67
N VAL A 274 -7.12 9.31 9.24
CA VAL A 274 -6.67 8.15 10.03
C VAL A 274 -5.84 7.20 9.17
N GLY A 275 -6.32 6.87 7.96
CA GLY A 275 -5.67 5.91 7.08
C GLY A 275 -4.38 6.41 6.42
N HIS A 276 -4.29 7.68 6.05
CA HIS A 276 -3.16 8.23 5.28
C HIS A 276 -2.12 8.99 6.11
N THR A 277 -2.38 9.30 7.39
CA THR A 277 -1.38 9.98 8.24
C THR A 277 -0.03 9.28 8.21
N LEU A 278 -0.01 7.95 8.35
CA LEU A 278 1.26 7.22 8.32
C LEU A 278 1.93 7.25 6.94
N LEU A 279 1.16 7.18 5.86
CA LEU A 279 1.65 7.24 4.49
C LEU A 279 2.28 8.61 4.20
N HIS A 280 1.68 9.70 4.67
CA HIS A 280 2.28 11.03 4.60
C HIS A 280 3.63 11.11 5.33
N GLY A 281 3.78 10.43 6.46
CA GLY A 281 5.06 10.30 7.15
C GLY A 281 6.14 9.63 6.28
N ALA A 282 5.80 8.52 5.61
CA ALA A 282 6.71 7.83 4.70
C ALA A 282 7.07 8.69 3.47
N LEU A 283 6.08 9.33 2.85
CA LEU A 283 6.30 10.22 1.71
C LEU A 283 7.16 11.43 2.10
N LEU A 284 6.95 12.00 3.28
CA LEU A 284 7.79 13.09 3.78
C LEU A 284 9.23 12.62 4.03
N VAL A 285 9.43 11.37 4.47
CA VAL A 285 10.77 10.78 4.52
C VAL A 285 11.41 10.73 3.13
N PHE A 286 10.67 10.34 2.08
CA PHE A 286 11.19 10.33 0.72
C PHE A 286 11.54 11.74 0.22
N VAL A 287 10.75 12.75 0.61
CA VAL A 287 11.06 14.16 0.34
C VAL A 287 12.33 14.60 1.05
N VAL A 288 12.64 14.19 2.28
CA VAL A 288 13.88 14.67 2.95
C VAL A 288 15.12 13.86 2.59
N VAL A 289 14.99 12.55 2.33
CA VAL A 289 16.13 11.66 2.06
C VAL A 289 16.60 11.76 0.60
N GLY A 290 15.69 11.68 -0.37
CA GLY A 290 16.05 11.65 -1.79
C GLY A 290 17.07 10.57 -2.20
N GLN A 291 17.72 10.80 -3.34
CA GLN A 291 18.45 9.76 -4.10
C GLN A 291 19.95 9.60 -3.70
N ARG A 292 20.49 10.40 -2.76
CA ARG A 292 21.94 10.39 -2.48
C ARG A 292 22.34 9.44 -1.35
N GLY A 293 23.06 8.38 -1.73
CA GLY A 293 24.12 7.76 -0.91
C GLY A 293 23.75 6.59 0.01
N THR A 294 22.47 6.25 0.15
CA THR A 294 22.03 5.13 1.02
C THR A 294 21.70 3.84 0.27
N TYR A 295 21.26 3.93 -0.99
CA TYR A 295 20.93 2.78 -1.83
C TYR A 295 21.07 3.13 -3.32
N GLN A 296 21.61 2.21 -4.14
CA GLN A 296 21.63 2.40 -5.60
C GLN A 296 20.32 1.87 -6.19
N PRO A 297 19.56 2.69 -6.93
CA PRO A 297 18.28 2.26 -7.48
C PRO A 297 18.52 1.11 -8.48
N PRO A 298 17.62 0.12 -8.58
CA PRO A 298 17.82 -1.04 -9.46
C PRO A 298 18.10 -0.66 -10.92
N ILE A 299 17.48 0.43 -11.38
CA ILE A 299 17.66 0.97 -12.74
C ILE A 299 19.09 1.46 -13.02
N ALA A 300 19.87 1.80 -11.98
CA ALA A 300 21.25 2.26 -12.13
C ALA A 300 22.21 1.15 -12.62
N PHE A 301 21.77 -0.12 -12.62
CA PHE A 301 22.53 -1.23 -13.19
C PHE A 301 22.93 -0.99 -14.65
N HIS A 302 22.07 -0.33 -15.42
CA HIS A 302 22.34 -0.01 -16.82
C HIS A 302 23.00 1.37 -16.96
N LYS A 303 24.06 1.48 -17.77
CA LYS A 303 24.73 2.77 -18.07
C LYS A 303 24.04 3.54 -19.21
N ASN A 304 23.51 2.83 -20.21
CA ASN A 304 22.85 3.43 -21.37
C ASN A 304 21.42 3.85 -21.02
N LEU A 305 21.02 5.07 -21.41
CA LEU A 305 19.67 5.58 -21.18
C LEU A 305 18.58 4.71 -21.82
N GLY A 306 18.78 4.23 -23.05
CA GLY A 306 17.82 3.37 -23.73
C GLY A 306 17.61 2.05 -22.98
N LEU A 307 18.67 1.47 -22.41
CA LEU A 307 18.55 0.28 -21.56
C LEU A 307 17.85 0.57 -20.24
N ARG A 308 18.03 1.76 -19.64
CA ARG A 308 17.27 2.18 -18.45
C ARG A 308 15.78 2.35 -18.77
N MET A 309 15.46 2.98 -19.90
CA MET A 309 14.08 3.13 -20.37
C MET A 309 13.43 1.77 -20.62
N ALA A 310 14.12 0.87 -21.33
CA ALA A 310 13.66 -0.50 -21.55
C ALA A 310 13.51 -1.27 -20.23
N PHE A 311 14.46 -1.13 -19.30
CA PHE A 311 14.37 -1.73 -17.97
C PHE A 311 13.11 -1.27 -17.24
N ALA A 312 12.82 0.04 -17.22
CA ALA A 312 11.65 0.58 -16.56
C ALA A 312 10.36 0.01 -17.17
N SER A 313 10.20 0.04 -18.50
CA SER A 313 8.98 -0.44 -19.15
C SER A 313 8.80 -1.96 -19.07
N VAL A 314 9.86 -2.74 -19.33
CA VAL A 314 9.76 -4.21 -19.34
C VAL A 314 9.56 -4.76 -17.93
N ASN A 315 10.28 -4.25 -16.92
CA ASN A 315 10.08 -4.72 -15.55
C ASN A 315 8.74 -4.26 -14.96
N PHE A 316 8.14 -3.16 -15.46
CA PHE A 316 6.76 -2.82 -15.12
C PHE A 316 5.79 -3.91 -15.59
N ALA A 317 5.92 -4.37 -16.85
CA ALA A 317 5.08 -5.43 -17.38
C ALA A 317 5.28 -6.75 -16.63
N ILE A 318 6.53 -7.09 -16.29
CA ILE A 318 6.85 -8.27 -15.48
C ILE A 318 6.24 -8.15 -14.07
N LEU A 319 6.41 -7.01 -13.40
CA LEU A 319 5.85 -6.80 -12.06
C LEU A 319 4.32 -6.87 -12.10
N PHE A 320 3.69 -6.26 -13.11
CA PHE A 320 2.25 -6.35 -13.31
C PHE A 320 1.80 -7.82 -13.41
N ALA A 321 2.44 -8.63 -14.25
CA ALA A 321 2.10 -10.04 -14.39
C ALA A 321 2.33 -10.83 -13.08
N LEU A 322 3.42 -10.53 -12.37
CA LEU A 322 3.77 -11.15 -11.09
C LEU A 322 2.80 -10.79 -9.95
N LEU A 323 2.12 -9.65 -10.02
CA LEU A 323 1.12 -9.25 -9.03
C LEU A 323 -0.30 -9.66 -9.45
N ALA A 324 -0.66 -9.47 -10.72
CA ALA A 324 -2.00 -9.73 -11.22
C ALA A 324 -2.40 -11.20 -11.06
N TYR A 325 -1.49 -12.15 -11.35
CA TYR A 325 -1.82 -13.58 -11.22
C TYR A 325 -2.05 -14.03 -9.76
N PRO A 326 -1.14 -13.74 -8.80
CA PRO A 326 -1.41 -14.03 -7.39
C PRO A 326 -2.62 -13.28 -6.84
N TYR A 327 -2.81 -12.01 -7.22
CA TYR A 327 -3.97 -11.22 -6.79
C TYR A 327 -5.27 -11.87 -7.24
N HIS A 328 -5.40 -12.21 -8.53
CA HIS A 328 -6.58 -12.91 -9.06
C HIS A 328 -6.81 -14.27 -8.38
N ARG A 329 -5.74 -15.02 -8.10
CA ARG A 329 -5.84 -16.31 -7.40
C ARG A 329 -6.35 -16.15 -5.95
N LEU A 330 -5.78 -15.21 -5.20
CA LEU A 330 -6.16 -14.97 -3.82
C LEU A 330 -7.57 -14.36 -3.71
N SER A 331 -7.93 -13.46 -4.62
CA SER A 331 -9.28 -12.90 -4.70
C SER A 331 -10.35 -13.94 -5.02
N GLN A 332 -10.07 -14.85 -5.97
CA GLN A 332 -10.98 -15.96 -6.25
C GLN A 332 -11.15 -16.88 -5.02
N GLN A 333 -10.04 -17.23 -4.36
CA GLN A 333 -10.09 -18.04 -3.13
C GLN A 333 -10.88 -17.35 -2.01
N ALA A 334 -10.70 -16.04 -1.83
CA ALA A 334 -11.44 -15.26 -0.85
C ALA A 334 -12.94 -15.23 -1.17
N TYR A 335 -13.30 -15.03 -2.44
CA TYR A 335 -14.68 -15.08 -2.91
C TYR A 335 -15.32 -16.45 -2.67
N ASP A 336 -14.67 -17.54 -3.11
CA ASP A 336 -15.19 -18.91 -2.97
C ASP A 336 -15.40 -19.26 -1.49
N LYS A 337 -14.44 -18.92 -0.62
CA LYS A 337 -14.55 -19.13 0.83
C LYS A 337 -15.76 -18.39 1.41
N HIS A 338 -15.99 -17.14 0.99
CA HIS A 338 -17.13 -16.35 1.46
C HIS A 338 -18.47 -16.96 0.99
N GLN A 339 -18.56 -17.41 -0.25
CA GLN A 339 -19.77 -18.06 -0.79
C GLN A 339 -20.11 -19.35 -0.03
N HIS A 340 -19.10 -20.19 0.26
CA HIS A 340 -19.30 -21.40 1.07
C HIS A 340 -19.82 -21.10 2.48
N MET A 341 -19.26 -20.09 3.16
CA MET A 341 -19.74 -19.67 4.49
C MET A 341 -21.20 -19.20 4.47
N MET A 342 -21.61 -18.46 3.44
CA MET A 342 -23.00 -18.01 3.29
C MET A 342 -23.95 -19.20 3.04
N GLN A 343 -23.53 -20.18 2.25
CA GLN A 343 -24.32 -21.40 2.01
C GLN A 343 -24.50 -22.23 3.30
N GLU A 344 -23.44 -22.41 4.09
CA GLU A 344 -23.51 -23.11 5.38
C GLU A 344 -24.42 -22.38 6.39
N ALA A 345 -24.32 -21.05 6.46
CA ALA A 345 -25.17 -20.24 7.34
C ALA A 345 -26.65 -20.33 6.96
N HIS A 346 -26.97 -20.35 5.67
CA HIS A 346 -28.34 -20.54 5.19
C HIS A 346 -28.87 -21.96 5.43
N GLY A 347 -28.05 -22.99 5.22
CA GLY A 347 -28.44 -24.38 5.50
C GLY A 347 -28.79 -24.62 6.97
N HIS A 348 -28.01 -24.07 7.91
CA HIS A 348 -28.30 -24.17 9.34
C HIS A 348 -29.56 -23.39 9.76
N ALA A 349 -29.87 -22.27 9.10
CA ALA A 349 -31.10 -21.53 9.36
C ALA A 349 -32.35 -22.33 8.95
N GLU A 350 -32.31 -23.04 7.81
CA GLU A 350 -33.41 -23.89 7.35
C GLU A 350 -33.62 -25.14 8.23
N GLU A 351 -32.55 -25.80 8.68
CA GLU A 351 -32.66 -26.93 9.61
C GLU A 351 -33.25 -26.52 10.97
N SER A 352 -32.85 -25.36 11.50
CA SER A 352 -33.37 -24.83 12.77
C SER A 352 -34.86 -24.47 12.73
N HIS A 353 -35.38 -24.08 11.56
CA HIS A 353 -36.81 -23.83 11.36
C HIS A 353 -37.62 -25.12 11.16
N SER A 354 -37.00 -26.19 10.66
CA SER A 354 -37.69 -27.48 10.49
C SER A 354 -37.90 -28.24 11.80
N ASP A 355 -36.98 -28.11 12.76
CA ASP A 355 -37.02 -28.86 14.04
C ASP A 355 -37.89 -28.18 15.11
N GLY A 356 -38.27 -26.91 14.93
CA GLY A 356 -39.19 -26.17 15.80
C GLY A 356 -40.68 -26.37 15.48
N SER A 357 -41.01 -27.26 14.53
CA SER A 357 -42.38 -27.48 14.03
C SER A 357 -42.95 -28.89 14.28
N ARG A 358 -42.35 -29.64 15.21
CA ARG A 358 -42.84 -30.97 15.65
C ARG A 358 -43.36 -30.98 17.07
#